data_AF-A0A1I1FH62-F1
#
_entry.id   AF-A0A1I1FH62-F1
#
_cell.length_a   1.000
_cell.length_b   1.000
_cell.length_c   1.000
_cell.angle_alpha   90.00
_cell.angle_beta   90.00
_cell.angle_gamma   90.00
#
_symmetry.space_group_name_H-M   'P 1'
#
loop_
_entity.id
_entity.type
_entity.pdbx_description
1 polymer ?
#
loop_
_entity_poly.entity_id
_entity_poly.type
_entity_poly.pdbx_seq_one_letter_code
_entity_poly.pdbx_strand_id
1 'polypeptide(L)'
;MNLENEPIYVFPPKLSRTEKQAKALNDLAEHRKMSKQMYKNLILAGVIFALSLFVKFIIIKVLLMLLAAGNAAVGIILYRYYTLSRDTRLYTRIYTDRLEHLQKLGLMGDMLKVTLYYDEVERSSQDGRGNMCFKLKKCEKSQFTKVSRKGGESDHQPKDSLAVLKFIDTKSKLTLIEKLHEEIKYPKKNYNVITDDDDLYSKEDMEWDPLHKHGL
;
A
#
# COMPACT_ATOMS: atom_id res chain seq x y z
N MET A 1 29.86 -17.97 11.64
CA MET A 1 28.77 -17.79 10.66
C MET A 1 28.11 -16.46 11.01
N ASN A 2 28.39 -15.39 10.26
CA ASN A 2 28.03 -14.02 10.65
C ASN A 2 26.51 -13.80 10.53
N LEU A 3 25.82 -13.82 11.67
CA LEU A 3 24.38 -13.58 11.79
C LEU A 3 23.96 -12.14 11.42
N GLU A 4 24.92 -11.23 11.20
CA GLU A 4 24.68 -9.80 10.93
C GLU A 4 24.08 -9.49 9.55
N ASN A 5 24.00 -10.47 8.63
CA ASN A 5 23.53 -10.23 7.26
C ASN A 5 22.25 -11.00 6.88
N GLU A 6 21.64 -11.74 7.79
CA GLU A 6 20.36 -12.39 7.51
C GLU A 6 19.18 -11.48 7.86
N PRO A 7 18.20 -11.32 6.95
CA PRO A 7 17.02 -10.51 7.24
C PRO A 7 16.14 -11.22 8.27
N ILE A 8 15.77 -10.50 9.33
CA ILE A 8 14.80 -10.93 10.35
C ILE A 8 13.42 -11.18 9.72
N TYR A 9 13.11 -10.45 8.64
CA TYR A 9 11.87 -10.61 7.90
C TYR A 9 12.06 -10.35 6.40
N VAL A 10 11.40 -11.15 5.57
CA VAL A 10 11.43 -11.03 4.11
C VAL A 10 10.03 -11.11 3.55
N PHE A 11 9.66 -10.08 2.79
CA PHE A 11 8.50 -10.04 1.92
C PHE A 11 8.95 -9.78 0.47
N PRO A 12 8.36 -10.43 -0.54
CA PRO A 12 7.35 -11.49 -0.42
C PRO A 12 7.94 -12.78 0.17
N PRO A 13 7.14 -13.60 0.87
CA PRO A 13 7.61 -14.87 1.42
C PRO A 13 8.04 -15.83 0.31
N LYS A 14 8.97 -16.73 0.63
CA LYS A 14 9.39 -17.80 -0.29
C LYS A 14 8.23 -18.79 -0.44
N LEU A 15 7.59 -18.78 -1.60
CA LEU A 15 6.52 -19.69 -1.95
C LEU A 15 7.06 -21.02 -2.50
N SER A 16 6.43 -22.12 -2.12
CA SER A 16 6.61 -23.44 -2.73
C SER A 16 6.11 -23.46 -4.18
N ARG A 17 6.44 -24.52 -4.93
CA ARG A 17 6.03 -24.64 -6.35
C ARG A 17 4.51 -24.65 -6.50
N THR A 18 3.79 -25.34 -5.61
CA THR A 18 2.33 -25.44 -5.60
C THR A 18 1.70 -24.09 -5.28
N GLU A 19 2.21 -23.37 -4.28
CA GLU A 19 1.73 -22.03 -3.92
C GLU A 19 1.97 -21.01 -5.04
N LYS A 20 3.11 -21.10 -5.75
CA LYS A 20 3.36 -20.27 -6.93
C LYS A 20 2.33 -20.51 -8.04
N GLN A 21 1.97 -21.77 -8.28
CA GLN A 21 0.94 -22.11 -9.27
C GLN A 21 -0.44 -21.63 -8.84
N ALA A 22 -0.82 -21.84 -7.58
CA ALA A 22 -2.08 -21.36 -7.02
C ALA A 22 -2.20 -19.83 -7.09
N LYS A 23 -1.13 -19.12 -6.72
CA LYS A 23 -1.06 -17.66 -6.86
C LYS A 23 -1.22 -17.24 -8.31
N ALA A 24 -0.48 -17.83 -9.25
CA ALA A 24 -0.60 -17.49 -10.67
C ALA A 24 -2.02 -17.71 -11.21
N LEU A 25 -2.69 -18.80 -10.83
CA LEU A 25 -4.08 -19.07 -11.20
C LEU A 25 -5.04 -18.03 -10.62
N ASN A 26 -4.87 -17.67 -9.35
CA ASN A 26 -5.69 -16.63 -8.71
C ASN A 26 -5.47 -15.26 -9.37
N ASP A 27 -4.21 -14.90 -9.65
CA ASP A 27 -3.84 -13.65 -10.32
C ASP A 27 -4.48 -13.55 -11.72
N LEU A 28 -4.53 -14.67 -12.46
CA LEU A 28 -5.21 -14.76 -13.76
C LEU A 28 -6.73 -14.62 -13.63
N ALA A 29 -7.35 -15.29 -12.67
CA ALA A 29 -8.79 -15.23 -12.44
C ALA A 29 -9.23 -13.81 -12.07
N GLU A 30 -8.52 -13.16 -11.15
CA GLU A 30 -8.76 -11.78 -10.76
C GLU A 30 -8.48 -10.81 -11.90
N HIS A 31 -7.41 -11.00 -12.68
CA HIS A 31 -7.14 -10.16 -13.85
C HIS A 31 -8.29 -10.21 -14.86
N ARG A 32 -8.83 -11.40 -15.14
CA ARG A 32 -10.01 -11.55 -16.00
C ARG A 32 -11.23 -10.84 -15.43
N LYS A 33 -11.50 -10.98 -14.12
CA LYS A 33 -12.60 -10.30 -13.43
C LYS A 33 -12.48 -8.78 -13.55
N MET A 34 -11.31 -8.22 -13.26
CA MET A 34 -11.06 -6.79 -13.30
C MET A 34 -11.08 -6.22 -14.72
N SER A 35 -10.50 -6.94 -15.67
CA SER A 35 -10.54 -6.58 -17.09
C SER A 35 -12.00 -6.56 -17.61
N LYS A 36 -12.81 -7.57 -17.27
CA LYS A 36 -14.24 -7.59 -17.63
C LYS A 36 -14.99 -6.39 -17.06
N GLN A 37 -14.72 -5.99 -15.82
CA GLN A 37 -15.34 -4.82 -15.21
C GLN A 37 -14.93 -3.52 -15.91
N MET A 38 -13.65 -3.37 -16.26
CA MET A 38 -13.14 -2.24 -17.03
C MET A 38 -13.84 -2.14 -18.39
N TYR A 39 -13.93 -3.24 -19.13
CA TYR A 39 -14.62 -3.25 -20.43
C TYR A 39 -16.10 -2.87 -20.32
N LYS A 40 -16.81 -3.36 -19.30
CA LYS A 40 -18.20 -2.94 -19.04
C LYS A 40 -18.31 -1.43 -18.85
N ASN A 41 -17.42 -0.84 -18.06
CA ASN A 41 -17.43 0.61 -17.82
C ASN A 41 -17.10 1.38 -19.11
N LEU A 42 -16.14 0.91 -19.92
CA LEU A 42 -15.81 1.56 -21.19
C LEU A 42 -16.94 1.46 -22.22
N ILE A 43 -17.60 0.31 -22.32
CA ILE A 43 -18.76 0.12 -23.22
C ILE A 43 -19.90 1.05 -22.78
N LEU A 44 -20.23 1.08 -21.48
CA LEU A 44 -21.27 1.95 -20.95
C LEU A 44 -20.94 3.44 -21.19
N ALA A 45 -19.69 3.85 -20.99
CA ALA A 45 -19.24 5.20 -21.31
C ALA A 45 -19.42 5.51 -22.81
N GLY A 46 -19.09 4.57 -23.70
CA GLY A 46 -19.29 4.71 -25.14
C GLY A 46 -20.77 4.88 -25.52
N VAL A 47 -21.68 4.13 -24.88
CA VAL A 47 -23.12 4.26 -25.08
C VAL A 47 -23.63 5.64 -24.62
N ILE A 48 -23.24 6.08 -23.42
CA ILE A 48 -23.63 7.40 -22.89
C ILE A 48 -23.11 8.52 -23.81
N PHE A 49 -21.86 8.39 -24.27
CA PHE A 49 -21.28 9.34 -25.21
C PHE A 49 -22.05 9.39 -26.52
N ALA A 50 -22.38 8.24 -27.12
CA ALA A 50 -23.17 8.19 -28.35
C ALA A 50 -24.56 8.83 -28.16
N LEU A 51 -25.25 8.53 -27.06
CA LEU A 51 -26.54 9.14 -26.72
C LEU A 51 -26.45 10.67 -26.59
N SER A 52 -25.35 11.17 -26.02
CA SER A 52 -25.14 12.61 -25.86
C SER A 52 -25.12 13.38 -27.19
N LEU A 53 -24.69 12.74 -28.29
CA LEU A 53 -24.62 13.38 -29.61
C LEU A 53 -26.02 13.75 -30.15
N PHE A 54 -27.04 12.98 -29.80
CA PHE A 54 -28.44 13.19 -30.23
C PHE A 54 -29.20 14.21 -29.38
N VAL A 55 -28.63 14.66 -28.26
CA VAL A 55 -29.27 15.63 -27.37
C VAL A 55 -29.14 17.05 -27.93
N LYS A 56 -30.27 17.75 -28.06
CA LYS A 56 -30.31 19.14 -28.57
C LYS A 56 -29.87 20.17 -27.51
N PHE A 57 -30.21 19.94 -26.24
CA PHE A 57 -29.88 20.86 -25.15
C PHE A 57 -28.42 20.74 -24.74
N ILE A 58 -27.66 21.82 -24.88
CA ILE A 58 -26.21 21.83 -24.67
C ILE A 58 -25.82 21.45 -23.23
N ILE A 59 -26.60 21.90 -22.22
CA ILE A 59 -26.34 21.59 -20.81
C ILE A 59 -26.42 20.08 -20.56
N ILE A 60 -27.51 19.45 -21.03
CA ILE A 60 -27.71 18.01 -20.86
C ILE A 60 -26.64 17.22 -21.61
N LYS A 61 -26.26 17.67 -22.81
CA LYS A 61 -25.15 17.08 -23.58
C LYS A 61 -23.84 17.11 -22.80
N VAL A 62 -23.48 18.26 -22.22
CA VAL A 62 -22.26 18.39 -21.39
C VAL A 62 -22.32 17.47 -20.16
N LEU A 63 -23.46 17.40 -19.47
CA LEU A 63 -23.62 16.49 -18.32
C LEU A 63 -23.42 15.03 -18.73
N LEU A 64 -23.99 14.59 -19.85
CA LEU A 64 -23.81 13.23 -20.35
C LEU A 64 -22.35 12.94 -20.74
N MET A 65 -21.65 13.90 -21.36
CA MET A 65 -20.23 13.75 -21.66
C MET A 65 -19.38 13.63 -20.39
N LEU A 66 -19.69 14.40 -19.34
CA LEU A 66 -19.02 14.28 -18.05
C LEU A 66 -19.29 12.92 -17.39
N LEU A 67 -20.53 12.42 -17.45
CA LEU A 67 -20.88 11.09 -16.95
C LEU A 67 -20.15 9.98 -17.70
N ALA A 68 -20.07 10.07 -19.03
CA ALA A 68 -19.30 9.14 -19.85
C ALA A 68 -17.81 9.16 -19.48
N ALA A 69 -17.21 10.35 -19.37
CA ALA A 69 -15.82 10.52 -18.99
C ALA A 69 -15.53 9.98 -17.57
N GLY A 70 -16.39 10.30 -16.60
CA GLY A 70 -16.30 9.82 -15.23
C GLY A 70 -16.37 8.29 -15.13
N ASN A 71 -17.31 7.68 -15.84
CA ASN A 71 -17.46 6.21 -15.85
C ASN A 71 -16.25 5.51 -16.49
N ALA A 72 -15.74 6.04 -17.61
CA ALA A 72 -14.51 5.54 -18.22
C ALA A 72 -13.30 5.70 -17.30
N ALA A 73 -13.17 6.86 -16.65
CA ALA A 73 -12.09 7.14 -15.71
C ALA A 73 -12.10 6.18 -14.53
N VAL A 74 -13.26 5.93 -13.90
CA VAL A 74 -13.39 4.97 -12.80
C VAL A 74 -12.96 3.56 -13.22
N GLY A 75 -13.41 3.09 -14.39
CA GLY A 75 -13.01 1.78 -14.93
C GLY A 75 -11.50 1.64 -15.13
N ILE A 76 -10.87 2.66 -15.72
CA ILE A 76 -9.42 2.68 -15.97
C ILE A 76 -8.64 2.79 -14.66
N ILE A 77 -9.06 3.65 -13.73
CA ILE A 77 -8.38 3.87 -12.45
C ILE A 77 -8.43 2.60 -11.61
N LEU A 78 -9.58 1.94 -11.50
CA LEU A 78 -9.72 0.70 -10.73
C LEU A 78 -8.86 -0.42 -11.33
N TYR A 79 -8.88 -0.57 -12.66
CA TYR A 79 -8.03 -1.56 -13.32
C TYR A 79 -6.54 -1.26 -13.12
N ARG A 80 -6.12 0.00 -13.29
CA ARG A 80 -4.73 0.41 -13.03
C ARG A 80 -4.36 0.15 -11.58
N TYR A 81 -5.15 0.60 -10.62
CA TYR A 81 -4.92 0.36 -9.20
C TYR A 81 -4.75 -1.13 -8.87
N TYR A 82 -5.59 -1.98 -9.45
CA TYR A 82 -5.47 -3.43 -9.36
C TYR A 82 -4.16 -3.96 -9.95
N THR A 83 -3.82 -3.58 -11.19
CA THR A 83 -2.56 -4.04 -11.80
C THR A 83 -1.35 -3.56 -11.03
N LEU A 84 -1.44 -2.36 -10.44
CA LEU A 84 -0.43 -1.86 -9.53
C LEU A 84 -0.39 -2.77 -8.29
N SER A 85 -1.49 -2.99 -7.56
CA SER A 85 -1.48 -3.72 -6.28
C SER A 85 -0.81 -5.11 -6.34
N ARG A 86 -0.84 -5.77 -7.49
CA ARG A 86 -0.26 -7.11 -7.69
C ARG A 86 1.18 -7.15 -8.22
N ASP A 87 1.86 -6.00 -8.28
CA ASP A 87 3.24 -5.95 -8.77
C ASP A 87 4.18 -6.80 -7.89
N THR A 88 4.75 -7.84 -8.49
CA THR A 88 5.61 -8.83 -7.81
C THR A 88 7.00 -8.31 -7.51
N ARG A 89 7.37 -7.14 -8.03
CA ARG A 89 8.68 -6.53 -7.79
C ARG A 89 8.80 -5.99 -6.38
N LEU A 90 7.68 -5.66 -5.74
CA LEU A 90 7.66 -5.01 -4.44
C LEU A 90 8.17 -5.96 -3.36
N TYR A 91 9.06 -5.47 -2.51
CA TYR A 91 9.68 -6.27 -1.47
C TYR A 91 9.96 -5.41 -0.23
N THR A 92 10.08 -6.11 0.89
CA THR A 92 10.54 -5.53 2.15
C THR A 92 11.46 -6.55 2.79
N ARG A 93 12.69 -6.15 3.11
CA ARG A 93 13.63 -6.94 3.90
C ARG A 93 14.05 -6.12 5.10
N ILE A 94 13.86 -6.70 6.27
CA ILE A 94 14.15 -6.07 7.55
C ILE A 94 15.39 -6.76 8.10
N TYR A 95 16.45 -5.99 8.35
CA TYR A 95 17.67 -6.43 9.01
C TYR A 95 17.71 -5.81 10.42
N THR A 96 18.72 -6.15 11.21
CA THR A 96 18.94 -5.56 12.54
C THR A 96 19.40 -4.10 12.47
N ASP A 97 20.09 -3.72 11.39
CA ASP A 97 20.74 -2.41 11.21
C ASP A 97 20.05 -1.53 10.15
N ARG A 98 19.31 -2.15 9.22
CA ARG A 98 18.73 -1.47 8.06
C ARG A 98 17.45 -2.11 7.55
N LEU A 99 16.74 -1.35 6.72
CA LEU A 99 15.56 -1.77 5.98
C LEU A 99 15.83 -1.61 4.48
N GLU A 100 15.62 -2.66 3.70
CA GLU A 100 15.52 -2.58 2.24
C GLU A 100 14.06 -2.68 1.83
N HIS A 101 13.56 -1.71 1.09
CA HIS A 101 12.14 -1.62 0.74
C HIS A 101 11.94 -1.11 -0.68
N LEU A 102 11.08 -1.77 -1.44
CA LEU A 102 10.63 -1.30 -2.74
C LEU A 102 9.12 -1.05 -2.68
N GLN A 103 8.75 0.21 -2.89
CA GLN A 103 7.37 0.65 -2.88
C GLN A 103 6.95 1.32 -4.19
N LYS A 104 5.64 1.48 -4.40
CA LYS A 104 5.13 2.30 -5.50
C LYS A 104 5.31 3.79 -5.22
N LEU A 105 5.64 4.53 -6.28
CA LEU A 105 5.63 5.98 -6.33
C LEU A 105 4.52 6.47 -7.27
N GLY A 106 3.33 6.72 -6.72
CA GLY A 106 2.19 7.24 -7.47
C GLY A 106 1.47 6.22 -8.37
N LEU A 107 0.71 6.73 -9.35
CA LEU A 107 -0.17 5.92 -10.24
C LEU A 107 0.48 5.57 -11.60
N MET A 108 1.65 6.12 -11.90
CA MET A 108 2.32 5.97 -13.20
C MET A 108 3.19 4.70 -13.31
N GLY A 109 3.27 3.90 -12.23
CA GLY A 109 4.06 2.67 -12.18
C GLY A 109 5.54 2.88 -11.87
N ASP A 110 5.93 4.10 -11.51
CA ASP A 110 7.25 4.36 -10.93
C ASP A 110 7.32 3.74 -9.53
N MET A 111 8.52 3.34 -9.13
CA MET A 111 8.81 2.75 -7.82
C MET A 111 9.86 3.58 -7.09
N LEU A 112 9.88 3.42 -5.78
CA LEU A 112 10.93 3.96 -4.93
C LEU A 112 11.62 2.79 -4.24
N LYS A 113 12.89 2.59 -4.59
CA LYS A 113 13.81 1.69 -3.90
C LYS A 113 14.45 2.45 -2.76
N VAL A 114 14.37 1.89 -1.56
CA VAL A 114 14.82 2.49 -0.32
C VAL A 114 15.75 1.51 0.37
N THR A 115 16.93 1.98 0.74
CA THR A 115 17.79 1.35 1.72
C THR A 115 17.94 2.36 2.86
N LEU A 116 17.33 2.07 4.01
CA LEU A 116 17.29 2.96 5.16
C LEU A 116 18.08 2.34 6.31
N TYR A 117 19.12 3.01 6.78
CA TYR A 117 19.87 2.59 7.97
C TYR A 117 19.27 3.22 9.24
N TYR A 118 19.18 2.44 10.31
CA TYR A 118 18.49 2.86 11.55
C TYR A 118 19.30 3.88 12.36
N ASP A 119 20.63 3.86 12.27
CA ASP A 119 21.53 4.84 12.91
C ASP A 119 21.28 6.29 12.42
N GLU A 120 20.86 6.44 11.16
CA GLU A 120 20.52 7.71 10.51
C GLU A 120 19.10 8.21 10.80
N VAL A 121 18.26 7.40 11.45
CA VAL A 121 16.91 7.81 11.84
C VAL A 121 17.01 8.75 13.05
N GLU A 122 16.39 9.92 12.96
CA GLU A 122 16.26 10.86 14.08
C GLU A 122 15.08 10.47 14.98
N ARG A 123 13.93 10.23 14.35
CA ARG A 123 12.69 9.78 14.97
C ARG A 123 11.81 9.13 13.91
N SER A 124 10.92 8.25 14.32
CA SER A 124 9.89 7.70 13.45
C SER A 124 8.48 7.87 14.00
N SER A 125 7.50 7.85 13.12
CA SER A 125 6.08 7.98 13.44
C SER A 125 5.23 7.30 12.38
N GLN A 126 3.90 7.38 12.53
CA GLN A 126 2.97 7.04 11.47
C GLN A 126 2.19 8.27 11.05
N ASP A 127 1.88 8.39 9.75
CA ASP A 127 0.92 9.39 9.28
C ASP A 127 -0.53 8.95 9.55
N GLY A 128 -1.50 9.84 9.29
CA GLY A 128 -2.93 9.54 9.46
C GLY A 128 -3.48 8.43 8.55
N ARG A 129 -2.66 7.89 7.63
CA ARG A 129 -2.99 6.75 6.78
C ARG A 129 -2.26 5.47 7.21
N GLY A 130 -1.51 5.52 8.31
CA GLY A 130 -0.73 4.41 8.83
C GLY A 130 0.54 4.10 8.04
N ASN A 131 1.05 5.01 7.20
CA ASN A 131 2.37 4.84 6.58
C ASN A 131 3.45 5.15 7.61
N MET A 132 4.57 4.44 7.56
CA MET A 132 5.70 4.72 8.45
C MET A 132 6.45 5.94 7.93
N CYS A 133 6.73 6.89 8.81
CA CYS A 133 7.46 8.10 8.52
C CYS A 133 8.76 8.10 9.31
N PHE A 134 9.88 8.31 8.63
CA PHE A 134 11.21 8.37 9.23
C PHE A 134 11.79 9.76 8.97
N LYS A 135 11.98 10.54 10.03
CA LYS A 135 12.75 11.76 9.97
C LYS A 135 14.23 11.38 10.03
N LEU A 136 15.00 11.81 9.06
CA LEU A 136 16.41 11.45 8.89
C LEU A 136 17.29 12.60 9.38
N LYS A 137 18.44 12.25 9.96
CA LYS A 137 19.48 13.22 10.36
C LYS A 137 20.27 13.66 9.12
N LYS A 138 21.48 13.13 8.95
CA LYS A 138 22.33 13.29 7.77
C LYS A 138 22.39 11.93 7.07
N CYS A 139 21.90 11.85 5.84
CA CYS A 139 21.92 10.63 5.03
C CYS A 139 23.27 10.49 4.32
N GLU A 140 24.17 9.70 4.89
CA GLU A 140 25.44 9.33 4.28
C GLU A 140 25.39 7.91 3.71
N LYS A 141 24.65 7.01 4.35
CA LYS A 141 24.50 5.59 3.98
C LYS A 141 23.16 5.27 3.35
N SER A 142 22.07 5.89 3.82
CA SER A 142 20.72 5.61 3.31
C SER A 142 20.56 6.10 1.87
N GLN A 143 19.96 5.25 1.04
CA GLN A 143 19.80 5.50 -0.39
C GLN A 143 18.32 5.42 -0.80
N PHE A 144 17.95 6.33 -1.68
CA PHE A 144 16.59 6.48 -2.18
C PHE A 144 16.66 6.66 -3.69
N THR A 145 16.21 5.65 -4.42
CA THR A 145 16.33 5.60 -5.88
C THR A 145 14.95 5.45 -6.48
N LYS A 146 14.59 6.38 -7.35
CA LYS A 146 13.39 6.26 -8.17
C LYS A 146 13.69 5.28 -9.30
N VAL A 147 12.89 4.23 -9.41
CA VAL A 147 12.96 3.26 -10.51
C VAL A 147 11.76 3.49 -11.41
N SER A 148 12.00 3.96 -12.63
CA SER A 148 10.94 4.17 -13.62
C SER A 148 10.37 2.84 -14.11
N ARG A 149 9.15 2.87 -14.68
CA ARG A 149 8.54 1.68 -15.30
C ARG A 149 9.43 1.02 -16.37
N LYS A 150 10.27 1.80 -17.07
CA LYS A 150 11.20 1.34 -18.11
C LYS A 150 12.54 0.82 -17.55
N GLY A 151 12.72 0.82 -16.23
CA GLY A 151 13.93 0.33 -15.57
C GLY A 151 15.04 1.38 -15.41
N GLY A 152 14.84 2.61 -15.89
CA GLY A 152 15.77 3.71 -15.61
C GLY A 152 15.75 4.08 -14.13
N GLU A 153 16.91 4.22 -13.53
CA GLU A 153 17.11 4.61 -12.13
C GLU A 153 17.55 6.07 -12.05
N SER A 154 17.02 6.81 -11.08
CA SER A 154 17.49 8.17 -10.77
C SER A 154 17.44 8.42 -9.28
N ASP A 155 18.34 9.24 -8.77
CA ASP A 155 18.36 9.60 -7.35
C ASP A 155 17.07 10.33 -6.96
N HIS A 156 16.59 10.02 -5.75
CA HIS A 156 15.37 10.59 -5.20
C HIS A 156 15.59 11.01 -3.75
N GLN A 157 15.88 12.28 -3.50
CA GLN A 157 16.02 12.75 -2.13
C GLN A 157 14.63 12.94 -1.46
N PRO A 158 14.40 12.40 -0.25
CA PRO A 158 13.18 12.65 0.50
C PRO A 158 13.02 14.15 0.80
N LYS A 159 11.81 14.68 0.60
CA LYS A 159 11.51 16.06 0.97
C LYS A 159 11.64 16.25 2.47
N ASP A 160 12.24 17.36 2.89
CA ASP A 160 12.43 17.72 4.30
C ASP A 160 13.11 16.63 5.14
N SER A 161 13.95 15.78 4.52
CA SER A 161 14.56 14.62 5.17
C SER A 161 13.53 13.67 5.81
N LEU A 162 12.32 13.59 5.23
CA LEU A 162 11.24 12.72 5.69
C LEU A 162 11.01 11.59 4.68
N ALA A 163 11.46 10.39 5.02
CA ALA A 163 11.17 9.19 4.26
C ALA A 163 9.82 8.60 4.67
N VAL A 164 8.92 8.43 3.71
CA VAL A 164 7.59 7.82 3.94
C VAL A 164 7.54 6.45 3.28
N LEU A 165 7.40 5.41 4.09
CA LEU A 165 7.39 4.01 3.66
C LEU A 165 5.98 3.40 3.76
N LYS A 166 5.57 2.75 2.68
CA LYS A 166 4.25 2.16 2.47
C LYS A 166 4.38 0.66 2.36
N PHE A 167 4.21 -0.01 3.50
CA PHE A 167 4.25 -1.46 3.59
C PHE A 167 3.00 -2.05 2.91
N ILE A 168 3.22 -2.99 2.00
CA ILE A 168 2.15 -3.76 1.36
C ILE A 168 1.60 -4.82 2.30
N ASP A 169 2.45 -5.27 3.20
CA ASP A 169 2.21 -6.36 4.12
C ASP A 169 2.20 -5.80 5.55
N THR A 170 1.12 -6.09 6.28
CA THR A 170 0.95 -5.65 7.67
C THR A 170 2.00 -6.28 8.59
N LYS A 171 2.40 -7.53 8.33
CA LYS A 171 3.35 -8.28 9.16
C LYS A 171 4.76 -7.70 9.10
N SER A 172 5.23 -7.18 7.95
CA SER A 172 6.52 -6.46 7.92
C SER A 172 6.48 -5.20 8.78
N LYS A 173 5.41 -4.40 8.64
CA LYS A 173 5.25 -3.19 9.45
C LYS A 173 5.19 -3.52 10.94
N LEU A 174 4.41 -4.52 11.33
CA LEU A 174 4.31 -4.98 12.72
C LEU A 174 5.65 -5.53 13.20
N THR A 175 6.36 -6.32 12.40
CA THR A 175 7.70 -6.83 12.77
C THR A 175 8.68 -5.69 13.04
N LEU A 176 8.67 -4.65 12.21
CA LEU A 176 9.50 -3.46 12.39
C LEU A 176 9.16 -2.73 13.70
N ILE A 177 7.87 -2.55 14.02
CA ILE A 177 7.43 -1.86 15.24
C ILE A 177 7.64 -2.73 16.49
N GLU A 178 7.37 -4.03 16.42
CA GLU A 178 7.40 -4.89 17.59
C GLU A 178 8.83 -5.21 18.00
N LYS A 179 9.69 -5.51 17.02
CA LYS A 179 11.06 -5.97 17.27
C LYS A 179 12.11 -4.87 17.22
N LEU A 180 11.87 -3.78 16.47
CA LEU A 180 12.90 -2.79 16.16
C LEU A 180 12.48 -1.34 16.50
N HIS A 181 11.49 -1.16 17.37
CA HIS A 181 11.02 0.18 17.73
C HIS A 181 12.10 1.06 18.37
N GLU A 182 13.04 0.49 19.12
CA GLU A 182 14.11 1.26 19.77
C GLU A 182 15.11 1.77 18.72
N GLU A 183 15.54 0.89 17.82
CA GLU A 183 16.50 1.15 16.74
C GLU A 183 15.97 2.20 15.78
N ILE A 184 14.69 2.10 15.39
CA ILE A 184 14.05 3.06 14.51
C ILE A 184 13.49 4.28 15.26
N LYS A 185 13.67 4.36 16.58
CA LYS A 185 13.20 5.46 17.44
C LYS A 185 11.71 5.72 17.27
N TYR A 186 10.94 4.63 17.25
CA TYR A 186 9.50 4.66 17.16
C TYR A 186 8.90 4.76 18.56
N PRO A 187 8.02 5.75 18.84
CA PRO A 187 7.34 5.86 20.11
C PRO A 187 6.25 4.78 20.20
N LYS A 188 6.66 3.55 20.52
CA LYS A 188 5.75 2.43 20.72
C LYS A 188 4.92 2.73 21.97
N LYS A 189 3.62 2.96 21.77
CA LYS A 189 2.66 3.01 22.86
C LYS A 189 2.24 1.57 23.15
N ASN A 190 2.58 1.07 24.33
CA ASN A 190 2.02 -0.17 24.84
C ASN A 190 0.60 0.17 25.29
N TYR A 191 -0.37 -0.07 24.41
CA TYR A 191 -1.77 -0.06 24.81
C TYR A 191 -2.00 -1.31 25.65
N ASN A 192 -2.70 -1.17 26.77
CA ASN A 192 -3.26 -2.33 27.44
C ASN A 192 -4.19 -3.00 26.44
N VAL A 193 -3.87 -4.23 26.04
CA VAL A 193 -4.80 -5.05 25.29
C VAL A 193 -5.91 -5.36 26.28
N ILE A 194 -7.05 -4.67 26.14
CA ILE A 194 -8.25 -5.02 26.88
C ILE A 194 -8.65 -6.37 26.30
N THR A 195 -8.44 -7.42 27.07
CA THR A 195 -8.90 -8.76 26.71
C THR A 195 -10.38 -8.84 27.05
N ASP A 196 -11.17 -9.60 26.28
CA ASP A 196 -12.61 -9.79 26.53
C ASP A 196 -12.91 -10.40 27.92
N ASP A 197 -11.88 -10.87 28.64
CA ASP A 197 -11.92 -11.36 30.02
C ASP A 197 -11.83 -10.24 31.08
N ASP A 198 -11.51 -9.00 30.68
CA ASP A 198 -11.58 -7.86 31.58
C ASP A 198 -13.05 -7.45 31.69
N ASP A 199 -13.66 -7.73 32.85
CA ASP A 199 -15.03 -7.37 33.29
C ASP A 199 -15.28 -5.84 33.32
N LEU A 200 -14.87 -5.10 32.30
CA LEU A 200 -14.94 -3.64 32.24
C LEU A 200 -16.32 -3.14 31.77
N TYR A 201 -17.11 -4.01 31.14
CA TYR A 201 -18.47 -3.70 30.72
C TYR A 201 -19.47 -4.34 31.68
N SER A 202 -20.31 -3.52 32.30
CA SER A 202 -21.42 -4.02 33.08
C SER A 202 -22.44 -4.71 32.17
N LYS A 203 -23.29 -5.59 32.72
CA LYS A 203 -24.37 -6.23 31.94
C LYS A 203 -25.30 -5.21 31.26
N GLU A 204 -25.39 -4.00 31.80
CA GLU A 204 -26.19 -2.90 31.27
C GLU A 204 -25.51 -2.24 30.05
N ASP A 205 -24.18 -2.14 30.02
CA ASP A 205 -23.43 -1.59 28.87
C ASP A 205 -23.53 -2.50 27.63
N MET A 206 -23.61 -3.82 27.85
CA MET A 206 -23.80 -4.82 26.79
C MET A 206 -25.21 -4.82 26.18
N GLU A 207 -26.19 -4.21 26.84
CA GLU A 207 -27.59 -4.18 26.39
C GLU A 207 -27.81 -3.11 25.29
N TRP A 208 -26.97 -2.07 25.26
CA TRP A 208 -27.10 -0.93 24.35
C TRP A 208 -26.16 -0.94 23.14
N ASP A 209 -25.17 -1.84 23.08
CA ASP A 209 -24.31 -2.01 21.91
C ASP A 209 -24.15 -3.49 21.48
N PRO A 210 -25.14 -4.06 20.78
CA PRO A 210 -25.06 -5.44 20.27
C PRO A 210 -24.02 -5.63 19.14
N LEU A 211 -23.37 -4.57 18.67
CA LEU A 211 -22.45 -4.58 17.51
C LEU A 211 -20.97 -4.65 17.89
N HIS A 212 -20.62 -4.58 19.18
CA HIS A 212 -19.23 -4.59 19.64
C HIS A 212 -18.45 -5.91 19.39
N LYS A 213 -19.12 -6.98 18.90
CA LYS A 213 -18.48 -8.28 18.57
C LYS A 213 -17.79 -8.34 17.21
N HIS A 214 -17.78 -7.28 16.44
CA HIS A 214 -17.06 -7.23 15.16
C HIS A 214 -15.91 -6.22 15.22
N GLY A 215 -14.90 -6.58 16.01
CA GLY A 215 -13.64 -5.86 16.11
C GLY A 215 -12.83 -5.87 14.81
N LEU A 216 -12.23 -4.70 14.53
CA LEU A 216 -11.15 -4.45 13.58
C LEU A 216 -9.88 -5.24 13.91
#